data_AF-A0A6G5A7X7-F1
#
_entry.id   AF-A0A6G5A7X7-F1
#
_cell.length_a   1.000
_cell.length_b   1.000
_cell.length_c   1.000
_cell.angle_alpha   90.00
_cell.angle_beta   90.00
_cell.angle_gamma   90.00
#
_symmetry.space_group_name_H-M   'P 1'
#
loop_
_entity.id
_entity.type
_entity.pdbx_description
1 polymer ?
#
loop_
_entity_poly.entity_id
_entity_poly.type
_entity_poly.pdbx_seq_one_letter_code
_entity_poly.pdbx_strand_id
1 'polypeptide(L)'
;MSSDGDNQQPAARTSPYHYREPRTFTGKPGDDVDEWLSHYQRVSRSNGWNAASQLSHVGLFLDFTALVWFENHEDTLTTWDQFVEEIKKCFGDPATKKKRAEQTLSQRAQVTGETCRTYIEDILKLCKSVDAHMMEEDKVGHILKGIADDVYHFLIGKERSYSQLLHPQSTRRAQLLHPQSTAEGSATTGYLRRVVLCAPQQL
;
A
#
# COMPACT_ATOMS: atom_id res chain seq x y z
N MET A 1 40.62 -20.09 -53.77
CA MET A 1 39.21 -20.54 -53.73
C MET A 1 38.72 -20.29 -52.32
N SER A 2 38.01 -19.18 -52.16
CA SER A 2 37.29 -18.80 -50.96
C SER A 2 36.11 -19.74 -50.73
N SER A 3 35.76 -19.99 -49.46
CA SER A 3 34.45 -19.62 -48.92
C SER A 3 34.31 -20.10 -47.48
N ASP A 4 34.23 -19.10 -46.60
CA ASP A 4 33.76 -19.13 -45.23
C ASP A 4 32.33 -19.68 -45.10
N GLY A 5 31.99 -20.18 -43.92
CA GLY A 5 30.62 -20.48 -43.58
C GLY A 5 30.41 -21.19 -42.24
N ASP A 6 31.12 -20.77 -41.18
CA ASP A 6 30.73 -21.11 -39.81
C ASP A 6 29.36 -20.48 -39.53
N ASN A 7 28.31 -21.28 -39.72
CA ASN A 7 26.93 -20.93 -39.43
C ASN A 7 26.72 -21.02 -37.91
N GLN A 8 27.26 -20.04 -37.17
CA GLN A 8 26.87 -19.82 -35.77
C GLN A 8 25.47 -19.19 -35.75
N GLN A 9 24.47 -20.06 -35.63
CA GLN A 9 23.12 -19.70 -35.25
C GLN A 9 23.16 -18.92 -33.92
N PRO A 10 22.60 -17.70 -33.83
CA PRO A 10 22.64 -16.97 -32.58
C PRO A 10 21.78 -17.72 -31.55
N ALA A 11 22.43 -18.17 -30.47
CA ALA A 11 21.78 -18.75 -29.31
C ALA A 11 20.61 -17.83 -28.90
N ALA A 12 19.40 -18.39 -28.95
CA ALA A 12 18.20 -17.72 -28.46
C ALA A 12 18.50 -17.25 -27.03
N ARG A 13 18.54 -15.93 -26.84
CA ARG A 13 18.58 -15.32 -25.51
C ARG A 13 17.24 -15.62 -24.85
N THR A 14 17.13 -16.77 -24.21
CA THR A 14 16.03 -17.05 -23.28
C THR A 14 16.17 -16.07 -22.12
N SER A 15 15.41 -14.99 -22.19
CA SER A 15 15.39 -13.96 -21.15
C SER A 15 14.84 -14.59 -19.86
N PRO A 16 15.59 -14.59 -18.74
CA PRO A 16 15.20 -15.28 -17.50
C PRO A 16 14.22 -14.46 -16.65
N TYR A 17 13.48 -13.53 -17.25
CA TYR A 17 12.46 -12.76 -16.53
C TYR A 17 11.14 -13.52 -16.61
N HIS A 18 10.73 -14.12 -15.50
CA HIS A 18 9.40 -14.69 -15.35
C HIS A 18 8.36 -13.62 -15.67
N TYR A 19 7.58 -13.84 -16.72
CA TYR A 19 6.42 -13.03 -17.05
C TYR A 19 5.50 -12.99 -15.83
N ARG A 20 5.12 -11.78 -15.39
CA ARG A 20 4.25 -11.59 -14.23
C ARG A 20 2.85 -11.24 -14.68
N GLU A 21 1.85 -11.84 -14.08
CA GLU A 21 0.45 -11.54 -14.37
C GLU A 21 -0.08 -10.51 -13.36
N PRO A 22 -0.72 -9.42 -13.84
CA PRO A 22 -1.57 -8.59 -13.00
C PRO A 22 -2.68 -9.41 -12.34
N ARG A 23 -3.17 -8.93 -11.18
CA ARG A 23 -4.40 -9.46 -10.57
C ARG A 23 -5.59 -9.06 -11.42
N THR A 24 -6.65 -9.84 -11.39
CA THR A 24 -7.94 -9.51 -12.01
C THR A 24 -8.68 -8.43 -11.23
N PHE A 25 -9.39 -7.53 -11.92
CA PHE A 25 -10.32 -6.57 -11.34
C PHE A 25 -11.75 -6.89 -11.76
N THR A 26 -12.66 -7.00 -10.80
CA THR A 26 -14.04 -7.46 -11.06
C THR A 26 -15.06 -6.33 -11.08
N GLY A 27 -14.72 -5.18 -10.49
CA GLY A 27 -15.64 -4.05 -10.33
C GLY A 27 -16.72 -4.29 -9.28
N LYS A 28 -16.52 -5.25 -8.36
CA LYS A 28 -17.47 -5.55 -7.28
C LYS A 28 -17.29 -4.62 -6.08
N PRO A 29 -18.31 -4.45 -5.22
CA PRO A 29 -18.15 -3.72 -3.97
C PRO A 29 -17.02 -4.30 -3.12
N GLY A 30 -16.03 -3.47 -2.79
CA GLY A 30 -14.83 -3.88 -2.05
C GLY A 30 -13.57 -3.92 -2.90
N ASP A 31 -13.68 -4.01 -4.23
CA ASP A 31 -12.54 -3.81 -5.12
C ASP A 31 -12.09 -2.33 -5.06
N ASP A 32 -10.77 -2.11 -5.03
CA ASP A 32 -10.18 -0.77 -5.06
C ASP A 32 -9.46 -0.57 -6.40
N VAL A 33 -10.07 0.25 -7.27
CA VAL A 33 -9.56 0.53 -8.61
C VAL A 33 -8.18 1.20 -8.59
N ASP A 34 -7.87 2.04 -7.59
CA ASP A 34 -6.54 2.67 -7.49
C ASP A 34 -5.47 1.66 -7.08
N GLU A 35 -5.80 0.75 -6.14
CA GLU A 35 -4.87 -0.30 -5.70
C GLU A 35 -4.61 -1.28 -6.84
N TRP A 36 -5.66 -1.67 -7.57
CA TRP A 36 -5.53 -2.52 -8.74
C TRP A 36 -4.70 -1.86 -9.85
N LEU A 37 -5.00 -0.61 -10.22
CA LEU A 37 -4.20 0.14 -11.23
C LEU A 37 -2.73 0.25 -10.81
N SER A 38 -2.47 0.55 -9.54
CA SER A 38 -1.11 0.64 -9.00
C SER A 38 -0.36 -0.70 -9.12
N HIS A 39 -1.06 -1.82 -8.89
CA HIS A 39 -0.50 -3.14 -9.08
C HIS A 39 -0.28 -3.47 -10.56
N TYR A 40 -1.27 -3.23 -11.41
CA TYR A 40 -1.21 -3.43 -12.86
C TYR A 40 0.01 -2.71 -13.44
N GLN A 41 0.14 -1.40 -13.18
CA GLN A 41 1.27 -0.61 -13.65
C GLN A 41 2.63 -1.09 -13.12
N ARG A 42 2.68 -1.62 -11.90
CA ARG A 42 3.91 -2.21 -11.34
C ARG A 42 4.32 -3.47 -12.11
N VAL A 43 3.35 -4.32 -12.43
CA VAL A 43 3.57 -5.51 -13.26
C VAL A 43 3.94 -5.11 -14.69
N SER A 44 3.23 -4.15 -15.28
CA SER A 44 3.53 -3.58 -16.60
C SER A 44 4.97 -3.11 -16.71
N ARG A 45 5.49 -2.38 -15.71
CA ARG A 45 6.91 -1.98 -15.67
C ARG A 45 7.86 -3.17 -15.60
N SER A 46 7.53 -4.19 -14.80
CA SER A 46 8.32 -5.42 -14.71
C SER A 46 8.34 -6.20 -16.03
N ASN A 47 7.25 -6.15 -16.79
CA ASN A 47 7.11 -6.83 -18.07
C ASN A 47 7.58 -5.97 -19.27
N GLY A 48 8.00 -4.72 -19.04
CA GLY A 48 8.43 -3.81 -20.10
C GLY A 48 7.29 -3.24 -20.96
N TRP A 49 6.05 -3.23 -20.47
CA TRP A 49 4.90 -2.72 -21.20
C TRP A 49 4.86 -1.19 -21.22
N ASN A 50 4.89 -0.62 -22.42
CA ASN A 50 4.59 0.79 -22.68
C ASN A 50 3.07 1.06 -22.62
N ALA A 51 2.66 2.33 -22.74
CA ALA A 51 1.25 2.72 -22.63
C ALA A 51 0.32 2.00 -23.63
N ALA A 52 0.75 1.81 -24.88
CA ALA A 52 -0.03 1.09 -25.89
C ALA A 52 -0.21 -0.39 -25.50
N SER A 53 0.86 -1.02 -25.01
CA SER A 53 0.80 -2.41 -24.50
C SER A 53 -0.08 -2.50 -23.25
N GLN A 54 -0.01 -1.52 -22.35
CA GLN A 54 -0.86 -1.50 -21.16
C GLN A 54 -2.34 -1.48 -21.54
N LEU A 55 -2.73 -0.65 -22.51
CA LEU A 55 -4.10 -0.60 -23.00
C LEU A 55 -4.50 -1.90 -23.72
N SER A 56 -3.66 -2.43 -24.62
CA SER A 56 -3.99 -3.63 -25.40
C SER A 56 -4.17 -4.90 -24.55
N HIS A 57 -3.54 -4.96 -23.37
CA HIS A 57 -3.62 -6.14 -22.49
C HIS A 57 -4.66 -5.97 -21.38
N VAL A 58 -5.21 -4.77 -21.14
CA VAL A 58 -5.95 -4.51 -19.91
C VAL A 58 -7.22 -5.34 -19.79
N GLY A 59 -7.93 -5.56 -20.89
CA GLY A 59 -9.14 -6.38 -20.93
C GLY A 59 -8.92 -7.82 -20.45
N LEU A 60 -7.71 -8.37 -20.59
CA LEU A 60 -7.36 -9.72 -20.12
C LEU A 60 -7.35 -9.85 -18.58
N PHE A 61 -7.31 -8.72 -17.88
CA PHE A 61 -7.25 -8.66 -16.41
C PHE A 61 -8.49 -7.97 -15.82
N LEU A 62 -9.55 -7.85 -16.60
CA LEU A 62 -10.87 -7.44 -16.16
C LEU A 62 -11.79 -8.66 -16.16
N ASP A 63 -12.75 -8.68 -15.24
CA ASP A 63 -13.77 -9.73 -15.14
C ASP A 63 -15.09 -9.12 -14.64
N PHE A 64 -16.18 -9.89 -14.71
CA PHE A 64 -17.52 -9.50 -14.28
C PHE A 64 -17.93 -8.12 -14.84
N THR A 65 -18.39 -7.22 -13.97
CA THR A 65 -18.90 -5.89 -14.34
C THR A 65 -17.82 -5.03 -14.97
N ALA A 66 -16.56 -5.17 -14.55
CA ALA A 66 -15.47 -4.39 -15.11
C ALA A 66 -15.16 -4.78 -16.57
N LEU A 67 -15.21 -6.08 -16.89
CA LEU A 67 -15.01 -6.54 -18.27
C LEU A 67 -16.15 -6.08 -19.18
N VAL A 68 -17.40 -6.29 -18.74
CA VAL A 68 -18.58 -5.84 -19.50
C VAL A 68 -18.57 -4.32 -19.71
N TRP A 69 -18.16 -3.55 -18.69
CA TRP A 69 -17.97 -2.12 -18.86
C TRP A 69 -16.90 -1.81 -19.91
N PHE A 70 -15.74 -2.46 -19.87
CA PHE A 70 -14.66 -2.22 -20.82
C PHE A 70 -15.08 -2.54 -22.26
N GLU A 71 -15.69 -3.70 -22.51
CA GLU A 71 -16.18 -4.11 -23.84
C GLU A 71 -17.16 -3.08 -24.43
N ASN A 72 -18.01 -2.48 -23.60
CA ASN A 72 -18.96 -1.43 -24.05
C ASN A 72 -18.29 -0.09 -24.39
N HIS A 73 -17.05 0.15 -23.94
CA HIS A 73 -16.35 1.42 -24.13
C HIS A 73 -15.06 1.25 -24.95
N GLU A 74 -14.70 0.03 -25.37
CA GLU A 74 -13.40 -0.32 -25.94
C GLU A 74 -13.04 0.56 -27.14
N ASP A 75 -13.98 0.80 -28.06
CA ASP A 75 -13.79 1.64 -29.25
C ASP A 75 -13.45 3.12 -28.93
N THR A 76 -13.83 3.59 -27.75
CA THR A 76 -13.61 4.99 -27.30
C THR A 76 -12.31 5.17 -26.52
N LEU A 77 -11.74 4.07 -26.01
CA LEU A 77 -10.59 4.06 -25.12
C LEU A 77 -9.30 3.93 -25.95
N THR A 78 -8.86 5.04 -26.55
CA THR A 78 -7.73 5.05 -27.50
C THR A 78 -6.35 5.22 -26.84
N THR A 79 -6.31 5.66 -25.59
CA THR A 79 -5.07 5.87 -24.83
C THR A 79 -5.17 5.30 -23.42
N TRP A 80 -4.02 4.93 -22.85
CA TRP A 80 -3.96 4.43 -21.48
C TRP A 80 -4.48 5.45 -20.45
N ASP A 81 -4.18 6.73 -20.64
CA ASP A 81 -4.61 7.77 -19.71
C ASP A 81 -6.14 7.96 -19.72
N GLN A 82 -6.78 7.91 -20.91
CA GLN A 82 -8.24 7.90 -21.03
C GLN A 82 -8.86 6.69 -20.32
N PHE A 83 -8.29 5.49 -20.48
CA PHE A 83 -8.74 4.31 -19.75
C PHE A 83 -8.66 4.52 -18.24
N VAL A 84 -7.52 5.02 -17.73
CA VAL A 84 -7.33 5.28 -16.30
C VAL A 84 -8.34 6.29 -15.76
N GLU A 85 -8.63 7.34 -16.51
CA GLU A 85 -9.62 8.35 -16.13
C GLU A 85 -11.03 7.76 -16.05
N GLU A 86 -11.49 7.11 -17.12
CA GLU A 86 -12.85 6.60 -17.20
C GLU A 86 -13.11 5.40 -16.26
N ILE A 87 -12.12 4.50 -16.07
CA ILE A 87 -12.29 3.39 -15.12
C ILE A 87 -12.37 3.90 -13.67
N LYS A 88 -11.59 4.95 -13.33
CA LYS A 88 -11.67 5.59 -12.01
C LYS A 88 -12.98 6.33 -11.81
N LYS A 89 -13.50 6.97 -12.85
CA LYS A 89 -14.80 7.64 -12.81
C LYS A 89 -15.95 6.64 -12.64
N CYS A 90 -15.85 5.46 -13.26
CA CYS A 90 -16.88 4.43 -13.17
C CYS A 90 -16.83 3.64 -11.84
N PHE A 91 -15.64 3.22 -11.41
CA PHE A 91 -15.47 2.31 -10.26
C PHE A 91 -14.80 2.93 -9.03
N GLY A 92 -14.35 4.18 -9.12
CA GLY A 92 -13.74 4.89 -7.99
C GLY A 92 -14.79 5.48 -7.06
N ASP A 93 -14.48 5.47 -5.76
CA ASP A 93 -15.24 6.21 -4.74
C ASP A 93 -14.28 6.92 -3.77
N PRO A 94 -13.63 8.02 -4.22
CA PRO A 94 -12.61 8.70 -3.42
C PRO A 94 -13.16 9.24 -2.10
N ALA A 95 -14.42 9.69 -2.09
CA ALA A 95 -15.06 10.28 -0.91
C ALA A 95 -15.30 9.22 0.18
N THR A 96 -15.91 8.10 -0.17
CA THR A 96 -16.12 7.01 0.79
C THR A 96 -14.79 6.40 1.23
N LYS A 97 -13.83 6.24 0.32
CA LYS A 97 -12.49 5.73 0.62
C LYS A 97 -11.76 6.63 1.62
N LYS A 98 -11.74 7.94 1.39
CA LYS A 98 -11.17 8.92 2.33
C LYS A 98 -11.86 8.84 3.68
N LYS A 99 -13.19 8.85 3.73
CA LYS A 99 -13.96 8.76 4.97
C LYS A 99 -13.65 7.47 5.76
N ARG A 100 -13.56 6.32 5.09
CA ARG A 100 -13.18 5.04 5.72
C ARG A 100 -11.74 5.09 6.24
N ALA A 101 -10.82 5.67 5.48
CA ALA A 101 -9.44 5.85 5.90
C ALA A 101 -9.34 6.75 7.14
N GLU A 102 -10.07 7.87 7.19
CA GLU A 102 -10.15 8.76 8.35
C GLU A 102 -10.68 8.03 9.59
N GLN A 103 -11.77 7.29 9.44
CA GLN A 103 -12.35 6.50 10.52
C GLN A 103 -11.36 5.44 11.03
N THR A 104 -10.74 4.70 10.13
CA THR A 104 -9.75 3.66 10.47
C THR A 104 -8.54 4.28 11.17
N LEU A 105 -7.97 5.35 10.60
CA LEU A 105 -6.83 6.07 11.18
C LEU A 105 -7.15 6.63 12.57
N SER A 106 -8.38 7.09 12.78
CA SER A 106 -8.81 7.62 14.09
C SER A 106 -8.93 6.54 15.17
N GLN A 107 -9.16 5.28 14.79
CA GLN A 107 -9.37 4.15 15.72
C GLN A 107 -8.17 3.21 15.80
N ARG A 108 -7.19 3.37 14.90
CA ARG A 108 -6.04 2.47 14.81
C ARG A 108 -5.14 2.59 16.04
N ALA A 109 -4.88 1.46 16.67
CA ALA A 109 -3.87 1.26 17.71
C ALA A 109 -3.12 -0.04 17.43
N GLN A 110 -1.87 -0.14 17.88
CA GLN A 110 -1.04 -1.33 17.77
C GLN A 110 -1.70 -2.46 18.56
N VAL A 111 -1.98 -3.58 17.90
CA VAL A 111 -2.64 -4.73 18.55
C VAL A 111 -1.63 -5.65 19.23
N THR A 112 -2.09 -6.46 20.18
CA THR A 112 -1.21 -7.43 20.87
C THR A 112 -0.59 -8.41 19.87
N GLY A 113 0.74 -8.52 19.89
CA GLY A 113 1.50 -9.38 18.97
C GLY A 113 1.85 -8.74 17.62
N GLU A 114 1.32 -7.56 17.31
CA GLU A 114 1.71 -6.81 16.12
C GLU A 114 3.08 -6.16 16.29
N THR A 115 3.92 -6.24 15.26
CA THR A 115 5.22 -5.54 15.28
C THR A 115 5.05 -4.04 15.08
N CYS A 116 5.90 -3.24 15.72
CA CYS A 116 5.89 -1.79 15.55
C CYS A 116 6.04 -1.37 14.08
N ARG A 117 6.83 -2.11 13.29
CA ARG A 117 7.01 -1.85 11.86
C ARG A 117 5.69 -1.99 11.11
N THR A 118 4.97 -3.10 11.33
CA THR A 118 3.65 -3.31 10.70
C THR A 118 2.69 -2.18 11.05
N TYR A 119 2.60 -1.83 12.34
CA TYR A 119 1.76 -0.74 12.80
C TYR A 119 2.11 0.61 12.14
N ILE A 120 3.40 0.96 12.08
CA ILE A 120 3.87 2.22 11.49
C ILE A 120 3.55 2.28 9.99
N GLU A 121 3.86 1.21 9.23
CA GLU A 121 3.59 1.17 7.79
C GLU A 121 2.08 1.28 7.49
N ASP A 122 1.24 0.65 8.32
CA ASP A 122 -0.21 0.77 8.21
C ASP A 122 -0.71 2.19 8.48
N ILE A 123 -0.19 2.84 9.54
CA ILE A 123 -0.53 4.24 9.83
C ILE A 123 -0.09 5.14 8.67
N LEU A 124 1.12 4.96 8.13
CA LEU A 124 1.59 5.76 6.99
C LEU A 124 0.74 5.54 5.73
N LYS A 125 0.32 4.30 5.46
CA LYS A 125 -0.61 3.98 4.37
C LYS A 125 -1.95 4.68 4.57
N LEU A 126 -2.49 4.66 5.79
CA LEU A 126 -3.74 5.35 6.13
C LEU A 126 -3.61 6.87 6.02
N CYS A 127 -2.53 7.47 6.54
CA CYS A 127 -2.25 8.89 6.41
C CYS A 127 -2.25 9.32 4.94
N LYS A 128 -1.54 8.60 4.07
CA LYS A 128 -1.52 8.86 2.62
C LYS A 128 -2.89 8.75 1.97
N SER A 129 -3.76 7.87 2.50
CA SER A 129 -5.11 7.67 1.98
C SER A 129 -6.09 8.76 2.43
N VAL A 130 -5.81 9.43 3.56
CA VAL A 130 -6.59 10.57 4.06
C VAL A 130 -6.13 11.87 3.38
N ASP A 131 -4.82 12.10 3.37
CA ASP A 131 -4.17 13.24 2.75
C ASP A 131 -2.75 12.85 2.30
N ALA A 132 -2.52 12.90 0.99
CA ALA A 132 -1.22 12.60 0.40
C ALA A 132 -0.12 13.59 0.83
N HIS A 133 -0.49 14.78 1.29
CA HIS A 133 0.40 15.85 1.74
C HIS A 133 0.37 16.07 3.25
N MET A 134 -0.14 15.10 4.02
CA MET A 134 -0.15 15.16 5.48
C MET A 134 1.26 15.47 6.00
N MET A 135 1.36 16.42 6.93
CA MET A 135 2.62 16.86 7.50
C MET A 135 3.26 15.74 8.34
N GLU A 136 4.60 15.76 8.43
CA GLU A 136 5.32 14.71 9.18
C GLU A 136 4.98 14.73 10.66
N GLU A 137 4.75 15.90 11.22
CA GLU A 137 4.33 16.09 12.61
C GLU A 137 2.98 15.41 12.88
N ASP A 138 2.03 15.52 11.95
CA ASP A 138 0.71 14.91 12.05
C ASP A 138 0.80 13.38 11.93
N LYS A 139 1.62 12.87 11.01
CA LYS A 139 1.89 11.42 10.90
C LYS A 139 2.48 10.86 12.19
N VAL A 140 3.46 11.56 12.78
CA VAL A 140 4.04 11.19 14.08
C VAL A 140 2.98 11.22 15.17
N GLY A 141 2.10 12.21 15.17
CA GLY A 141 0.95 12.28 16.08
C GLY A 141 0.06 11.03 16.00
N HIS A 142 -0.29 10.61 14.77
CA HIS A 142 -1.07 9.38 14.54
C HIS A 142 -0.35 8.11 15.01
N ILE A 143 0.97 8.01 14.76
CA ILE A 143 1.76 6.86 15.21
C ILE A 143 1.76 6.79 16.75
N LEU A 144 2.16 7.88 17.41
CA LEU A 144 2.32 7.92 18.87
C LEU A 144 1.01 7.73 19.62
N LYS A 145 -0.12 8.11 19.02
CA LYS A 145 -1.46 7.96 19.63
C LYS A 145 -1.81 6.51 19.98
N GLY A 146 -1.38 5.55 19.16
CA GLY A 146 -1.82 4.16 19.27
C GLY A 146 -0.68 3.14 19.43
N ILE A 147 0.58 3.57 19.49
CA ILE A 147 1.71 2.65 19.66
C ILE A 147 1.73 2.05 21.07
N ALA A 148 2.29 0.84 21.23
CA ALA A 148 2.40 0.18 22.53
C ALA A 148 3.17 1.03 23.56
N ASP A 149 2.74 0.99 24.83
CA ASP A 149 3.24 1.88 25.89
C ASP A 149 4.76 1.73 26.14
N ASP A 150 5.28 0.51 26.10
CA ASP A 150 6.71 0.21 26.26
C ASP A 150 7.56 0.86 25.16
N VAL A 151 7.04 0.84 23.93
CA VAL A 151 7.64 1.50 22.77
C VAL A 151 7.49 3.02 22.92
N TYR A 152 6.32 3.52 23.29
CA TYR A 152 6.07 4.95 23.50
C TYR A 152 7.07 5.58 24.49
N HIS A 153 7.29 4.93 25.65
CA HIS A 153 8.24 5.40 26.65
C HIS A 153 9.69 5.40 26.16
N PHE A 154 10.07 4.42 25.32
CA PHE A 154 11.37 4.41 24.68
C PHE A 154 11.53 5.58 23.68
N LEU A 155 10.45 5.95 23.00
CA LEU A 155 10.47 6.96 21.94
C LEU A 155 10.47 8.40 22.43
N ILE A 156 9.77 8.71 23.53
CA ILE A 156 9.78 10.07 24.11
C ILE A 156 11.19 10.49 24.57
N GLY A 157 12.06 9.53 24.89
CA GLY A 157 13.43 9.80 25.29
C GLY A 157 14.37 10.18 24.14
N LYS A 158 13.91 10.18 22.87
CA LYS A 158 14.72 10.51 21.69
C LYS A 158 14.00 11.50 20.77
N GLU A 159 14.77 12.27 19.99
CA GLU A 159 14.23 13.27 19.04
C GLU A 159 13.18 12.67 18.09
N ARG A 160 12.08 13.39 17.91
CA ARG A 160 10.85 12.90 17.25
C ARG A 160 11.01 12.84 15.73
N SER A 161 11.53 11.73 15.19
CA SER A 161 11.44 11.42 13.77
C SER A 161 10.99 9.97 13.55
N TYR A 162 10.01 9.76 12.67
CA TYR A 162 9.52 8.41 12.34
C TYR A 162 10.60 7.52 11.70
N SER A 163 11.58 8.12 11.02
CA SER A 163 12.73 7.42 10.43
C SER A 163 13.56 6.68 11.50
N GLN A 164 13.63 7.23 12.72
CA GLN A 164 14.32 6.60 13.86
C GLN A 164 13.48 5.47 14.50
N LEU A 165 12.16 5.44 14.25
CA LEU A 165 11.24 4.38 14.73
C LEU A 165 11.48 3.03 14.03
N LEU A 166 11.99 3.08 12.79
CA LEU A 166 12.27 1.91 11.97
C LEU A 166 13.65 1.29 12.26
N HIS A 167 14.44 1.85 13.19
CA HIS A 167 15.79 1.38 13.50
C HIS A 167 15.76 -0.02 14.15
N PRO A 168 16.64 -0.97 13.75
CA PRO A 168 16.62 -2.36 14.24
C PRO A 168 16.70 -2.53 15.76
N GLN A 169 17.29 -1.55 16.47
CA GLN A 169 17.41 -1.56 17.93
C GLN A 169 16.08 -1.29 18.65
N SER A 170 15.18 -0.53 18.02
CA SER A 170 13.83 -0.23 18.53
C SER A 170 12.92 -1.48 18.47
N THR A 171 13.15 -2.34 17.46
CA THR A 171 12.37 -3.57 17.25
C THR A 171 12.80 -4.72 18.16
N ARG A 172 14.09 -4.82 18.53
CA ARG A 172 14.63 -5.92 19.34
C ARG A 172 14.16 -5.91 20.81
N ARG A 173 13.91 -4.75 21.43
CA ARG A 173 13.46 -4.69 22.84
C ARG A 173 11.97 -4.95 23.01
N ALA A 174 11.11 -4.54 22.07
CA ALA A 174 9.69 -4.91 22.08
C ALA A 174 9.51 -6.44 22.00
N GLN A 175 10.31 -7.13 21.17
CA GLN A 175 10.31 -8.59 21.11
C GLN A 175 10.83 -9.29 22.37
N LEU A 176 11.66 -8.62 23.19
CA LEU A 176 12.20 -9.18 24.44
C LEU A 176 11.26 -8.98 25.64
N LEU A 177 10.28 -8.08 25.55
CA LEU A 177 9.33 -7.79 26.62
C LEU A 177 8.00 -8.56 26.50
N HIS A 178 7.76 -9.22 25.36
CA HIS A 178 6.65 -10.15 25.20
C HIS A 178 7.14 -11.58 25.46
N PRO A 179 6.84 -12.19 26.63
CA PRO A 179 7.04 -13.62 26.80
C PRO A 179 6.17 -14.36 25.77
N GLN A 180 6.77 -15.36 25.11
CA GLN A 180 6.04 -16.31 24.28
C GLN A 180 4.87 -16.85 25.11
N SER A 181 3.66 -16.65 24.61
CA SER A 181 2.42 -17.11 25.22
C SER A 181 2.49 -18.62 25.48
N THR A 182 2.70 -19.01 26.73
CA THR A 182 2.15 -20.25 27.26
C THR A 182 0.85 -19.89 27.97
N ALA A 183 -0.25 -20.28 27.34
CA ALA A 183 -1.53 -20.71 27.90
C ALA A 183 -2.18 -19.92 29.06
N GLU A 184 -3.49 -19.70 28.88
CA GLU A 184 -4.54 -19.44 29.86
C GLU A 184 -4.78 -17.99 30.32
N GLY A 185 -6.03 -17.55 30.10
CA GLY A 185 -6.79 -16.85 31.13
C GLY A 185 -6.97 -15.34 30.98
N SER A 186 -8.22 -14.96 30.67
CA SER A 186 -8.97 -13.88 31.32
C SER A 186 -8.64 -12.40 30.99
N ALA A 187 -9.57 -11.82 30.22
CA ALA A 187 -10.32 -10.58 30.47
C ALA A 187 -9.64 -9.21 30.66
N THR A 188 -10.18 -8.24 29.90
CA THR A 188 -10.35 -6.79 30.18
C THR A 188 -9.06 -5.95 30.26
N THR A 189 -8.90 -4.82 29.55
CA THR A 189 -9.69 -3.59 29.69
C THR A 189 -9.25 -2.61 28.59
N GLY A 190 -10.20 -2.05 27.84
CA GLY A 190 -9.91 -1.00 26.85
C GLY A 190 -9.59 0.33 27.53
N TYR A 191 -8.37 0.83 27.34
CA TYR A 191 -7.99 2.20 27.70
C TYR A 191 -8.07 3.10 26.48
N LEU A 192 -9.20 3.80 26.34
CA LEU A 192 -9.31 4.97 25.47
C LEU A 192 -8.46 6.09 26.08
N ARG A 193 -7.28 6.37 25.52
CA ARG A 193 -6.48 7.54 25.90
C ARG A 193 -7.05 8.80 25.25
N ARG A 194 -7.52 9.70 26.12
CA ARG A 194 -8.02 11.04 25.82
C ARG A 194 -6.88 11.90 25.25
N VAL A 195 -7.10 12.45 24.07
CA VAL A 195 -6.18 13.35 23.36
C VAL A 195 -5.91 14.59 24.21
N VAL A 196 -4.65 14.86 24.55
CA VAL A 196 -4.21 16.18 25.01
C VAL A 196 -3.59 16.88 23.81
N LEU A 197 -4.40 17.67 23.11
CA LEU A 197 -3.92 18.66 22.15
C LEU A 197 -3.17 19.75 22.93
N CYS A 198 -1.86 19.87 22.72
CA CYS A 198 -1.12 21.03 23.21
C CYS A 198 -1.10 22.08 22.08
N ALA A 199 -1.77 23.19 22.32
CA ALA A 199 -1.79 24.37 21.46
C ALA A 199 -0.40 25.05 21.40
N PRO A 200 -0.08 25.80 20.34
CA PRO A 200 1.22 26.48 20.21
C PRO A 200 1.27 27.70 21.13
N GLN A 201 2.35 27.82 21.91
CA GLN A 201 2.72 29.08 22.55
C GLN A 201 3.39 29.97 21.49
N GLN A 202 2.74 31.10 21.20
CA GLN A 202 3.34 32.21 20.47
C GLN A 202 4.34 32.95 21.38
N LEU A 203 5.47 33.32 20.79
CA LEU A 203 6.27 34.49 21.16
C LEU A 203 6.27 35.44 19.97
#